data_AF-A0A3M6XEK7-F1
#
_entry.id   AF-A0A3M6XEK7-F1
#
_cell.length_a   1.000
_cell.length_b   1.000
_cell.length_c   1.000
_cell.angle_alpha   90.00
_cell.angle_beta   90.00
_cell.angle_gamma   90.00
#
_symmetry.space_group_name_H-M   'P 1'
#
loop_
_entity.id
_entity.type
_entity.pdbx_description
1 polymer ?
#
loop_
_entity_poly.entity_id
_entity_poly.type
_entity_poly.pdbx_seq_one_letter_code
_entity_poly.pdbx_strand_id
1 'polypeptide(L)'
;MAAAHHFLPPAPALPHHLHLDPPYPLARTIMASMFRAYQSALQRRPMLTQSLTTAVLFATGDTMAQQGVEKKGLANHELGRTTRMALYGGCIFGPAATKWFGFLQRKIQLPGRPNLEILARVAADQVVFASCNLTVFLTSMAVMAGEDPREKLRSTYFNALSKNWLVWPAVQATNFKFVPLEHRVLVVNMVSLGWNCYLSYLNSMPSGAHVLNPTYPPDV
;
A
#
# COMPACT_ATOMS: atom_id res chain seq x y z
N MET A 1 24.16 -66.33 -32.79
CA MET A 1 22.89 -66.00 -32.10
C MET A 1 22.96 -64.54 -31.65
N ALA A 2 21.95 -63.75 -32.03
CA ALA A 2 21.62 -62.38 -31.57
C ALA A 2 22.66 -61.27 -31.89
N ALA A 3 22.32 -60.05 -32.28
CA ALA A 3 21.05 -59.33 -32.26
C ALA A 3 20.97 -58.34 -33.43
N ALA A 4 19.79 -58.25 -34.05
CA ALA A 4 19.45 -57.22 -35.02
C ALA A 4 19.24 -55.88 -34.29
N HIS A 5 20.17 -54.94 -34.44
CA HIS A 5 19.98 -53.57 -33.98
C HIS A 5 19.13 -52.80 -35.00
N HIS A 6 17.84 -52.72 -34.68
CA HIS A 6 16.83 -51.95 -35.40
C HIS A 6 17.17 -50.45 -35.29
N PHE A 7 17.66 -49.84 -36.36
CA PHE A 7 17.83 -48.39 -36.46
C PHE A 7 16.45 -47.71 -36.53
N LEU A 8 16.03 -47.05 -35.45
CA LEU A 8 14.94 -46.08 -35.50
C LEU A 8 15.48 -44.78 -36.14
N PRO A 9 14.76 -44.13 -37.07
CA PRO A 9 15.13 -42.81 -37.53
C PRO A 9 15.01 -41.79 -36.38
N PRO A 10 15.86 -40.75 -36.35
CA PRO A 10 15.79 -39.72 -35.32
C PRO A 10 14.44 -39.00 -35.38
N ALA A 11 13.84 -38.78 -34.20
CA ALA A 11 12.60 -38.02 -34.08
C ALA A 11 12.76 -36.60 -34.68
N PRO A 12 11.76 -36.06 -35.38
CA PRO A 12 11.83 -34.70 -35.92
C PRO A 12 12.02 -33.71 -34.77
N ALA A 13 13.04 -32.85 -34.88
CA ALA A 13 13.29 -31.80 -33.92
C ALA A 13 12.05 -30.89 -33.81
N LEU A 14 11.46 -30.83 -32.60
CA LEU A 14 10.41 -29.88 -32.29
C LEU A 14 10.94 -28.45 -32.54
N PRO A 15 10.23 -27.61 -33.30
CA PRO A 15 10.69 -26.24 -33.56
C PRO A 15 10.81 -25.47 -32.24
N HIS A 16 12.02 -24.99 -31.95
CA HIS A 16 12.41 -24.28 -30.73
C HIS A 16 11.84 -22.85 -30.61
N HIS A 17 10.74 -22.53 -31.30
CA HIS A 17 10.27 -21.15 -31.41
C HIS A 17 8.74 -21.07 -31.48
N LEU A 18 8.05 -21.74 -30.55
CA LEU A 18 6.74 -21.24 -30.13
C LEU A 18 6.95 -20.31 -28.93
N HIS A 19 7.55 -19.14 -29.20
CA HIS A 19 7.40 -18.00 -28.33
C HIS A 19 5.91 -17.65 -28.40
N LEU A 20 5.11 -18.28 -27.53
CA LEU A 20 3.73 -17.88 -27.30
C LEU A 20 3.80 -16.48 -26.70
N ASP A 21 3.86 -15.47 -27.57
CA ASP A 21 3.57 -14.11 -27.16
C ASP A 21 2.21 -14.16 -26.45
N PRO A 22 2.13 -13.71 -25.17
CA PRO A 22 0.87 -13.78 -24.46
C PRO A 22 -0.21 -13.00 -25.22
N PRO A 23 -1.47 -13.50 -25.28
CA PRO A 23 -2.50 -13.10 -26.25
C PRO A 23 -3.08 -11.67 -26.10
N TYR A 24 -2.40 -10.78 -25.39
CA TYR A 24 -2.86 -9.42 -25.11
C TYR A 24 -1.83 -8.33 -25.50
N PRO A 25 -1.35 -8.29 -26.76
CA PRO A 25 -0.40 -7.28 -27.24
C PRO A 25 -0.95 -5.85 -27.08
N LEU A 26 -2.26 -5.67 -27.23
CA LEU A 26 -2.92 -4.38 -27.05
C LEU A 26 -2.90 -3.92 -25.58
N ALA A 27 -3.25 -4.80 -24.64
CA ALA A 27 -3.20 -4.46 -23.21
C ALA A 27 -1.77 -4.16 -22.75
N ARG A 28 -0.78 -4.92 -23.23
CA ARG A 28 0.63 -4.67 -22.96
C ARG A 28 1.07 -3.30 -23.47
N THR A 29 0.64 -2.93 -24.66
CA THR A 29 0.97 -1.64 -25.29
C THR A 29 0.28 -0.47 -24.58
N ILE A 30 -0.99 -0.62 -24.21
CA ILE A 30 -1.74 0.38 -23.44
C ILE A 30 -1.10 0.57 -22.05
N MET A 31 -0.86 -0.51 -21.30
CA MET A 31 -0.21 -0.42 -19.98
C MET A 31 1.18 0.21 -20.08
N ALA A 32 1.98 -0.17 -21.08
CA ALA A 32 3.29 0.43 -21.30
C ALA A 32 3.19 1.92 -21.67
N SER A 33 2.20 2.32 -22.48
CA SER A 33 1.97 3.72 -22.85
C SER A 33 1.51 4.56 -21.66
N MET A 34 0.60 4.04 -20.83
CA MET A 34 0.13 4.69 -19.61
C MET A 34 1.26 4.85 -18.59
N PHE A 35 2.10 3.81 -18.43
CA PHE A 35 3.26 3.87 -17.54
C PHE A 35 4.30 4.90 -18.02
N ARG A 36 4.57 4.96 -19.33
CA ARG A 36 5.46 5.99 -19.91
C ARG A 36 4.89 7.40 -19.76
N ALA A 37 3.57 7.57 -19.96
CA ALA A 37 2.88 8.84 -19.75
C ALA A 37 2.94 9.27 -18.28
N TYR A 38 2.74 8.33 -17.34
CA TYR A 38 2.89 8.56 -15.91
C TYR A 38 4.32 8.94 -15.55
N GLN A 39 5.34 8.22 -16.04
CA GLN A 39 6.74 8.56 -15.82
C GLN A 39 7.08 9.95 -16.37
N SER A 40 6.60 10.29 -17.58
CA SER A 40 6.78 11.62 -18.17
C SER A 40 6.13 12.73 -17.33
N ALA A 41 4.90 12.51 -16.86
CA ALA A 41 4.19 13.44 -15.97
C ALA A 41 4.89 13.58 -14.61
N LEU A 42 5.44 12.50 -14.07
CA LEU A 42 6.13 12.49 -12.80
C LEU A 42 7.50 13.19 -12.86
N GLN A 43 8.20 13.10 -13.99
CA GLN A 43 9.43 13.86 -14.23
C GLN A 43 9.16 15.35 -14.49
N ARG A 44 8.06 15.70 -15.18
CA ARG A 44 7.71 17.09 -15.48
C ARG A 44 7.14 17.84 -14.28
N ARG A 45 6.27 17.20 -13.49
CA ARG A 45 5.58 17.81 -12.34
C ARG A 45 5.45 16.81 -11.19
N PRO A 46 6.55 16.45 -10.51
CA PRO A 46 6.59 15.37 -9.52
C PRO A 46 5.58 15.57 -8.38
N MET A 47 5.47 16.79 -7.86
CA MET A 47 4.54 17.08 -6.77
C MET A 47 3.07 16.94 -7.17
N LEU A 48 2.66 17.45 -8.33
CA LEU A 48 1.27 17.36 -8.78
C LEU A 48 0.88 15.93 -9.10
N THR A 49 1.75 15.21 -9.83
CA THR A 49 1.50 13.82 -10.21
C THR A 49 1.38 12.95 -8.95
N GLN A 50 2.30 13.08 -7.99
CA GLN A 50 2.21 12.31 -6.76
C GLN A 50 0.99 12.69 -5.92
N SER A 51 0.65 13.97 -5.83
CA SER A 51 -0.56 14.44 -5.11
C SER A 51 -1.84 13.88 -5.73
N LEU A 52 -1.94 13.87 -7.06
CA LEU A 52 -3.12 13.32 -7.74
C LEU A 52 -3.19 11.79 -7.55
N THR A 53 -2.05 11.11 -7.66
CA THR A 53 -1.95 9.67 -7.42
C THR A 53 -2.33 9.30 -5.99
N THR A 54 -1.86 10.04 -4.99
CA THR A 54 -2.26 9.81 -3.59
C THR A 54 -3.73 10.09 -3.36
N ALA A 55 -4.31 11.14 -3.94
CA ALA A 55 -5.74 11.41 -3.84
C ALA A 55 -6.58 10.23 -4.35
N VAL A 56 -6.25 9.73 -5.54
CA VAL A 56 -6.94 8.58 -6.16
C VAL A 56 -6.77 7.32 -5.33
N LEU A 57 -5.57 7.06 -4.81
CA LEU A 57 -5.30 5.86 -4.02
C LEU A 57 -5.98 5.90 -2.65
N PHE A 58 -6.00 7.05 -1.97
CA PHE A 58 -6.76 7.20 -0.72
C PHE A 58 -8.27 7.05 -0.94
N ALA A 59 -8.81 7.62 -2.03
CA ALA A 59 -10.21 7.43 -2.40
C ALA A 59 -10.51 5.94 -2.63
N THR A 60 -9.67 5.27 -3.43
CA THR A 60 -9.83 3.85 -3.77
C THR A 60 -9.74 2.98 -2.51
N GLY A 61 -8.78 3.25 -1.62
CA GLY A 61 -8.61 2.51 -0.37
C GLY A 61 -9.82 2.65 0.55
N ASP A 62 -10.39 3.85 0.63
CA ASP A 62 -11.62 4.07 1.40
C ASP A 62 -12.82 3.36 0.79
N THR A 63 -13.01 3.42 -0.53
CA THR A 63 -14.06 2.68 -1.23
C THR A 63 -13.92 1.16 -1.03
N MET A 64 -12.70 0.63 -1.11
CA MET A 64 -12.42 -0.79 -0.84
C MET A 64 -12.74 -1.18 0.61
N ALA A 65 -12.41 -0.32 1.58
CA ALA A 65 -12.76 -0.55 2.98
C ALA A 65 -14.29 -0.57 3.18
N GLN A 66 -15.00 0.40 2.62
CA GLN A 66 -16.46 0.51 2.77
C GLN A 66 -17.23 -0.64 2.09
N GLN A 67 -16.84 -0.98 0.86
CA GLN A 67 -17.57 -1.97 0.05
C GLN A 67 -17.08 -3.39 0.32
N GLY A 68 -15.77 -3.59 0.37
CA GLY A 68 -15.17 -4.92 0.51
C GLY A 68 -15.23 -5.46 1.94
N VAL A 69 -15.21 -4.59 2.94
CA VAL A 69 -15.03 -5.02 4.32
C VAL A 69 -16.19 -4.65 5.23
N GLU A 70 -16.60 -3.38 5.23
CA GLU A 70 -17.78 -2.96 5.99
C GLU A 70 -19.09 -3.45 5.35
N LYS A 71 -19.04 -3.95 4.11
CA LYS A 71 -20.19 -4.48 3.33
C LYS A 71 -21.42 -3.56 3.38
N LYS A 72 -21.21 -2.25 3.43
CA LYS A 72 -22.29 -1.24 3.51
C LYS A 72 -23.25 -1.30 2.32
N GLY A 73 -22.78 -1.86 1.20
CA GLY A 73 -23.49 -1.86 -0.08
C GLY A 73 -23.37 -0.53 -0.81
N LEU A 74 -23.65 -0.53 -2.11
CA LEU A 74 -23.51 0.67 -2.96
C LEU A 74 -24.43 1.81 -2.52
N ALA A 75 -25.60 1.48 -1.96
CA ALA A 75 -26.59 2.47 -1.51
C ALA A 75 -26.18 3.23 -0.24
N ASN A 76 -25.39 2.62 0.65
CA ASN A 76 -24.91 3.26 1.90
C ASN A 76 -23.44 3.70 1.80
N HIS A 77 -22.93 3.89 0.58
CA HIS A 77 -21.57 4.35 0.39
C HIS A 77 -21.41 5.80 0.88
N GLU A 78 -20.56 6.02 1.86
CA GLU A 78 -20.30 7.34 2.43
C GLU A 78 -19.31 8.11 1.55
N LEU A 79 -19.81 8.70 0.48
CA LEU A 79 -19.03 9.54 -0.44
C LEU A 79 -18.31 10.70 0.26
N GLY A 80 -18.92 11.24 1.32
CA GLY A 80 -18.29 12.28 2.16
C GLY A 80 -17.03 11.79 2.87
N ARG A 81 -16.96 10.51 3.26
CA ARG A 81 -15.75 9.91 3.85
C ARG A 81 -14.67 9.71 2.80
N THR A 82 -15.04 9.21 1.61
CA THR A 82 -14.12 9.00 0.50
C THR A 82 -13.53 10.31 -0.02
N THR A 83 -14.35 11.37 -0.10
CA THR A 83 -13.88 12.70 -0.51
C THR A 83 -12.90 13.28 0.50
N ARG A 84 -13.16 13.15 1.80
CA ARG A 84 -12.24 13.57 2.87
C ARG A 84 -10.90 12.84 2.79
N MET A 85 -10.91 11.53 2.54
CA MET A 85 -9.70 10.73 2.34
C MET A 85 -8.93 11.17 1.09
N ALA A 86 -9.64 11.43 -0.02
CA ALA A 86 -9.03 11.92 -1.26
C ALA A 86 -8.36 13.29 -1.07
N LEU A 87 -9.04 14.22 -0.39
CA LEU A 87 -8.52 15.55 -0.07
C LEU A 87 -7.29 15.47 0.84
N TYR A 88 -7.34 14.64 1.88
CA TYR A 88 -6.17 14.39 2.74
C TYR A 88 -5.00 13.83 1.92
N GLY A 89 -5.26 12.78 1.14
CA GLY A 89 -4.27 12.12 0.30
C GLY A 89 -3.61 13.09 -0.67
N GLY A 90 -4.39 13.92 -1.36
CA GLY A 90 -3.89 14.82 -2.39
C GLY A 90 -3.29 16.11 -1.87
N CYS A 91 -3.93 16.78 -0.91
CA CYS A 91 -3.51 18.12 -0.48
C CYS A 91 -2.47 18.09 0.64
N ILE A 92 -2.48 17.05 1.48
CA ILE A 92 -1.61 16.96 2.67
C ILE A 92 -0.55 15.88 2.47
N PHE A 93 -0.97 14.62 2.32
CA PHE A 93 -0.06 13.48 2.32
C PHE A 93 0.87 13.48 1.09
N GLY A 94 0.32 13.67 -0.10
CA GLY A 94 1.09 13.67 -1.36
C GLY A 94 2.27 14.64 -1.33
N PRO A 95 2.04 15.95 -1.15
CA PRO A 95 3.11 16.94 -1.07
C PRO A 95 4.10 16.68 0.06
N ALA A 96 3.60 16.27 1.25
CA ALA A 96 4.44 15.98 2.40
C ALA A 96 5.36 14.78 2.13
N ALA A 97 4.83 13.68 1.60
CA ALA A 97 5.58 12.48 1.26
C ALA A 97 6.62 12.75 0.17
N THR A 98 6.27 13.46 -0.91
CA THR A 98 7.22 13.82 -1.98
C THR A 98 8.41 14.60 -1.42
N LYS A 99 8.15 15.62 -0.59
CA LYS A 99 9.21 16.43 0.01
C LYS A 99 10.04 15.63 1.01
N TRP A 100 9.39 14.79 1.82
CA TRP A 100 10.04 13.98 2.84
C TRP A 100 11.01 12.96 2.24
N PHE A 101 10.59 12.18 1.23
CA PHE A 101 11.49 11.23 0.58
C PHE A 101 12.66 11.94 -0.10
N GLY A 102 12.41 13.09 -0.73
CA GLY A 102 13.47 13.92 -1.30
C GLY A 102 14.44 14.48 -0.25
N PHE A 103 13.96 14.78 0.96
CA PHE A 103 14.78 15.21 2.10
C PHE A 103 15.66 14.07 2.61
N LEU A 104 15.09 12.89 2.86
CA LEU A 104 15.82 11.71 3.34
C LEU A 104 16.94 11.31 2.38
N GLN A 105 16.70 11.38 1.07
CA GLN A 105 17.71 11.06 0.06
C GLN A 105 18.87 12.05 0.02
N ARG A 106 18.61 13.33 0.28
CA ARG A 106 19.63 14.40 0.26
C ARG A 106 20.38 14.53 1.58
N LYS A 107 19.73 14.27 2.71
CA LYS A 107 20.31 14.51 4.04
C LYS A 107 20.88 13.27 4.72
N ILE A 108 20.36 12.09 4.41
CA ILE A 108 20.88 10.83 4.94
C ILE A 108 21.68 10.17 3.84
N GLN A 109 22.98 10.46 3.82
CA GLN A 109 23.96 9.87 2.91
C GLN A 109 25.12 9.35 3.76
N LEU A 110 25.32 8.03 3.74
CA LEU A 110 26.39 7.36 4.47
C LEU A 110 27.28 6.63 3.46
N PRO A 111 28.24 7.35 2.84
CA PRO A 111 29.09 6.80 1.80
C PRO A 111 29.84 5.56 2.31
N GLY A 112 29.86 4.50 1.49
CA GLY A 112 30.49 3.23 1.83
C GLY A 112 29.70 2.34 2.81
N ARG A 113 28.52 2.76 3.29
CA ARG A 113 27.68 1.97 4.23
C ARG A 113 26.20 1.92 3.79
N PRO A 114 25.89 1.26 2.65
CA PRO A 114 24.54 1.28 2.05
C PRO A 114 23.45 0.70 2.97
N ASN A 115 23.73 -0.37 3.71
CA ASN A 115 22.75 -0.97 4.63
C ASN A 115 22.46 -0.05 5.83
N LEU A 116 23.48 0.63 6.36
CA LEU A 116 23.31 1.58 7.46
C LEU A 116 22.56 2.84 7.00
N GLU A 117 22.80 3.28 5.76
CA GLU A 117 22.05 4.39 5.14
C GLU A 117 20.56 4.06 5.04
N ILE A 118 20.22 2.86 4.57
CA ILE A 118 18.82 2.38 4.50
C ILE A 118 18.21 2.33 5.90
N LEU A 119 18.92 1.75 6.87
CA LEU A 119 18.42 1.66 8.25
C LEU A 119 18.17 3.05 8.85
N ALA A 120 19.09 4.00 8.65
CA ALA A 120 18.93 5.38 9.11
C ALA A 120 17.74 6.08 8.45
N ARG A 121 17.52 5.87 7.13
CA ARG A 121 16.34 6.38 6.43
C ARG A 121 15.04 5.80 6.94
N VAL A 122 14.99 4.48 7.18
CA VAL A 122 13.82 3.81 7.75
C VAL A 122 13.57 4.31 9.17
N ALA A 123 14.59 4.42 10.01
CA ALA A 123 14.45 4.92 11.37
C ALA A 123 13.91 6.36 11.39
N ALA A 124 14.47 7.25 10.57
CA ALA A 124 13.97 8.62 10.44
C ALA A 124 12.52 8.65 9.94
N ASP A 125 12.18 7.82 8.96
CA ASP A 125 10.83 7.73 8.44
C ASP A 125 9.82 7.25 9.49
N GLN A 126 10.14 6.20 10.25
CA GLN A 126 9.22 5.61 11.22
C GLN A 126 9.09 6.44 12.50
N VAL A 127 10.16 7.12 12.93
CA VAL A 127 10.13 7.94 14.15
C VAL A 127 9.54 9.33 13.87
N VAL A 128 9.96 9.98 12.78
CA VAL A 128 9.55 11.35 12.49
C VAL A 128 8.31 11.37 11.61
N PHE A 129 8.39 10.78 10.41
CA PHE A 129 7.32 10.92 9.43
C PHE A 129 6.08 10.13 9.80
N ALA A 130 6.20 8.86 10.19
CA ALA A 130 5.05 8.04 10.55
C ALA A 130 4.31 8.63 11.77
N SER A 131 5.03 9.01 12.83
CA SER A 131 4.44 9.63 14.03
C SER A 131 3.75 10.96 13.71
N CYS A 132 4.41 11.86 12.99
CA CYS A 132 3.83 13.16 12.62
C CYS A 132 2.65 13.00 11.67
N ASN A 133 2.82 12.19 10.61
CA ASN A 133 1.78 11.95 9.62
C ASN A 133 0.55 11.29 10.23
N LEU A 134 0.72 10.33 11.15
CA LEU A 134 -0.41 9.70 11.85
C LEU A 134 -1.15 10.71 12.73
N THR A 135 -0.42 11.59 13.43
CA THR A 135 -1.03 12.67 14.21
C THR A 135 -1.85 13.60 13.32
N VAL A 136 -1.26 14.06 12.21
CA VAL A 136 -1.92 14.96 11.24
C VAL A 136 -3.12 14.27 10.60
N PHE A 137 -3.01 12.98 10.25
CA PHE A 137 -4.09 12.18 9.71
C PHE A 137 -5.28 12.11 10.68
N LEU A 138 -5.05 11.62 11.90
CA LEU A 138 -6.12 11.46 12.89
C LEU A 138 -6.76 12.80 13.24
N THR A 139 -5.96 13.86 13.37
CA THR A 139 -6.46 15.21 13.64
C THR A 139 -7.30 15.73 12.48
N SER A 140 -6.79 15.65 11.25
CA SER A 140 -7.51 16.12 10.06
C SER A 140 -8.82 15.38 9.87
N MET A 141 -8.80 14.06 10.04
CA MET A 141 -10.01 13.23 9.92
C MET A 141 -11.03 13.56 11.00
N ALA A 142 -10.61 13.76 12.26
CA ALA A 142 -11.50 14.17 13.35
C ALA A 142 -12.14 15.54 13.09
N VAL A 143 -11.33 16.54 12.70
CA VAL A 143 -11.82 17.89 12.37
C VAL A 143 -12.84 17.84 11.24
N MET A 144 -12.56 17.11 10.16
CA MET A 144 -13.49 16.97 9.03
C MET A 144 -14.72 16.09 9.36
N ALA A 145 -14.70 15.37 10.48
CA ALA A 145 -15.84 14.60 10.99
C ALA A 145 -16.65 15.37 12.04
N GLY A 146 -16.17 16.52 12.51
CA GLY A 146 -16.76 17.24 13.63
C GLY A 146 -16.55 16.55 14.98
N GLU A 147 -15.59 15.62 15.07
CA GLU A 147 -15.20 14.93 16.31
C GLU A 147 -14.12 15.73 17.06
N ASP A 148 -13.96 15.53 18.38
CA ASP A 148 -12.84 16.11 19.13
C ASP A 148 -11.51 15.43 18.72
N PRO A 149 -10.56 16.15 18.09
CA PRO A 149 -9.29 15.58 17.69
C PRO A 149 -8.46 15.08 18.87
N ARG A 150 -8.58 15.71 20.05
CA ARG A 150 -7.80 15.32 21.24
C ARG A 150 -8.22 13.95 21.75
N GLU A 151 -9.52 13.70 21.80
CA GLU A 151 -10.07 12.41 22.21
C GLU A 151 -9.73 11.33 21.18
N LYS A 152 -9.80 11.64 19.89
CA LYS A 152 -9.41 10.72 18.81
C LYS A 152 -7.94 10.33 18.90
N LEU A 153 -7.06 11.30 19.11
CA LEU A 153 -5.63 11.04 19.29
C LEU A 153 -5.39 10.19 20.54
N ARG A 154 -5.99 10.55 21.68
CA ARG A 154 -5.77 9.83 22.94
C ARG A 154 -6.20 8.36 22.86
N SER A 155 -7.33 8.09 22.21
CA SER A 155 -7.89 6.73 22.08
C SER A 155 -7.18 5.88 21.02
N THR A 156 -6.80 6.47 19.89
CA THR A 156 -6.42 5.71 18.69
C THR A 156 -4.93 5.76 18.39
N TYR A 157 -4.23 6.83 18.77
CA TYR A 157 -2.86 7.11 18.30
C TYR A 157 -1.87 5.98 18.63
N PHE A 158 -1.78 5.56 19.89
CA PHE A 158 -0.80 4.55 20.29
C PHE A 158 -1.07 3.18 19.65
N ASN A 159 -2.33 2.76 19.61
CA ASN A 159 -2.70 1.50 18.96
C ASN A 159 -2.33 1.54 17.46
N ALA A 160 -2.73 2.61 16.76
CA ALA A 160 -2.42 2.77 15.35
C ALA A 160 -0.91 2.87 15.08
N LEU A 161 -0.15 3.56 15.93
CA LEU A 161 1.31 3.69 15.80
C LEU A 161 2.01 2.34 16.02
N SER A 162 1.62 1.57 17.04
CA SER A 162 2.18 0.24 17.29
C SER A 162 1.92 -0.71 16.12
N LYS A 163 0.70 -0.70 15.56
CA LYS A 163 0.36 -1.47 14.36
C LYS A 163 1.14 -0.99 13.14
N ASN A 164 1.39 0.32 13.04
CA ASN A 164 2.20 0.88 11.97
C ASN A 164 3.63 0.32 12.01
N TRP A 165 4.28 0.34 13.18
CA TRP A 165 5.64 -0.17 13.36
C TRP A 165 5.78 -1.69 13.17
N LEU A 166 4.70 -2.47 13.21
CA LEU A 166 4.74 -3.91 12.92
C LEU A 166 4.93 -4.21 11.42
N VAL A 167 4.47 -3.31 10.53
CA VAL A 167 4.40 -3.58 9.08
C VAL A 167 5.29 -2.64 8.29
N TRP A 168 5.25 -1.35 8.61
CA TRP A 168 5.85 -0.31 7.78
C TRP A 168 7.38 -0.29 7.78
N PRO A 169 8.12 -0.65 8.86
CA PRO A 169 9.58 -0.68 8.79
C PRO A 169 10.11 -1.66 7.74
N ALA A 170 9.50 -2.84 7.61
CA ALA A 170 9.88 -3.84 6.61
C ALA A 170 9.56 -3.37 5.19
N VAL A 171 8.37 -2.77 5.01
CA VAL A 171 7.94 -2.19 3.73
C VAL A 171 8.88 -1.06 3.32
N GLN A 172 9.20 -0.14 4.24
CA GLN A 172 10.07 0.99 3.96
C GLN A 172 11.51 0.58 3.73
N ALA A 173 12.03 -0.42 4.45
CA ALA A 173 13.36 -0.97 4.16
C ALA A 173 13.46 -1.50 2.73
N THR A 174 12.44 -2.23 2.28
CA THR A 174 12.33 -2.73 0.91
C THR A 174 12.21 -1.57 -0.09
N ASN A 175 11.38 -0.56 0.23
CA ASN A 175 11.15 0.61 -0.60
C ASN A 175 12.44 1.43 -0.79
N PHE A 176 13.18 1.72 0.26
CA PHE A 176 14.45 2.45 0.17
C PHE A 176 15.56 1.66 -0.51
N LYS A 177 15.54 0.32 -0.41
CA LYS A 177 16.56 -0.55 -1.01
C LYS A 177 16.37 -0.75 -2.50
N PHE A 178 15.15 -0.97 -2.97
CA PHE A 178 14.88 -1.42 -4.35
C PHE A 178 14.16 -0.40 -5.21
N VAL A 179 13.49 0.59 -4.61
CA VAL A 179 12.59 1.48 -5.35
C VAL A 179 13.25 2.86 -5.57
N PRO A 180 13.30 3.35 -6.83
CA PRO A 180 13.74 4.71 -7.14
C PRO A 180 12.87 5.75 -6.46
N LEU A 181 13.46 6.91 -6.13
CA LEU A 181 12.82 7.98 -5.35
C LEU A 181 11.43 8.37 -5.86
N GLU A 182 11.32 8.45 -7.18
CA GLU A 182 10.15 8.82 -7.96
C GLU A 182 8.95 7.90 -7.71
N HIS A 183 9.22 6.63 -7.45
CA HIS A 183 8.21 5.57 -7.32
C HIS A 183 7.94 5.17 -5.86
N ARG A 184 8.72 5.67 -4.90
CA ARG A 184 8.58 5.30 -3.48
C ARG A 184 7.20 5.64 -2.91
N VAL A 185 6.65 6.79 -3.28
CA VAL A 185 5.30 7.18 -2.86
C VAL A 185 4.26 6.22 -3.44
N LEU A 186 4.37 5.85 -4.71
CA LEU A 186 3.43 4.92 -5.34
C LEU A 186 3.40 3.57 -4.63
N VAL A 187 4.57 2.99 -4.33
CA VAL A 187 4.67 1.70 -3.62
C VAL A 187 4.04 1.78 -2.23
N VAL A 188 4.33 2.84 -1.48
CA VAL A 188 3.71 3.07 -0.15
C VAL A 188 2.20 3.09 -0.26
N ASN A 189 1.64 3.84 -1.21
CA ASN A 189 0.20 3.93 -1.37
C ASN A 189 -0.44 2.61 -1.81
N MET A 190 0.23 1.82 -2.66
CA MET A 190 -0.26 0.48 -3.03
C MET A 190 -0.31 -0.46 -1.82
N VAL A 191 0.71 -0.45 -0.97
CA VAL A 191 0.71 -1.24 0.27
C VAL A 191 -0.35 -0.72 1.25
N SER A 192 -0.57 0.59 1.30
CA SER A 192 -1.63 1.20 2.11
C SER A 192 -3.03 0.71 1.71
N LEU A 193 -3.30 0.43 0.42
CA LEU A 193 -4.58 -0.17 0.02
C LEU A 193 -4.82 -1.52 0.71
N GLY A 194 -3.82 -2.40 0.66
CA GLY A 194 -3.89 -3.71 1.33
C GLY A 194 -4.00 -3.59 2.86
N TRP A 195 -3.28 -2.63 3.45
CA TRP A 195 -3.35 -2.36 4.88
C TRP A 195 -4.73 -1.87 5.33
N ASN A 196 -5.38 -0.99 4.56
CA ASN A 196 -6.74 -0.52 4.86
C ASN A 196 -7.75 -1.68 4.79
N CYS A 197 -7.62 -2.58 3.81
CA CYS A 197 -8.45 -3.79 3.77
C CYS A 197 -8.22 -4.70 4.99
N TYR A 198 -6.96 -4.90 5.40
CA TYR A 198 -6.63 -5.72 6.56
C TYR A 198 -7.14 -5.13 7.88
N LEU A 199 -6.97 -3.83 8.10
CA LEU A 199 -7.47 -3.12 9.28
C LEU A 199 -8.99 -3.20 9.39
N SER A 200 -9.69 -2.94 8.28
CA SER A 200 -11.15 -3.08 8.28
C SER A 200 -11.55 -4.54 8.55
N TYR A 201 -10.78 -5.53 8.07
CA TYR A 201 -11.13 -6.94 8.27
C TYR A 201 -10.99 -7.31 9.75
N LEU A 202 -9.89 -6.91 10.38
CA LEU A 202 -9.70 -7.07 11.82
C LEU A 202 -10.80 -6.38 12.63
N ASN A 203 -11.20 -5.16 12.24
CA ASN A 203 -12.26 -4.42 12.93
C ASN A 203 -13.66 -5.03 12.69
N SER A 204 -13.85 -5.75 11.59
CA SER A 204 -15.09 -6.48 11.29
C SER A 204 -15.17 -7.86 11.97
N MET A 205 -14.05 -8.38 12.48
CA MET A 205 -14.08 -9.59 13.30
C MET A 205 -14.66 -9.25 14.68
N PRO A 206 -15.58 -10.08 15.21
CA PRO A 206 -16.11 -9.89 16.55
C PRO A 206 -14.96 -9.86 17.56
N SER A 207 -14.83 -8.76 18.29
CA SER A 207 -13.92 -8.69 19.44
C SER A 207 -14.42 -9.67 20.50
N GLY A 208 -13.81 -10.85 20.54
CA GLY A 208 -14.14 -11.91 21.48
C GLY A 208 -15.34 -12.76 21.05
N ALA A 209 -15.01 -13.89 20.43
CA ALA A 209 -15.34 -15.16 21.05
C ALA A 209 -15.03 -15.09 22.56
N HIS A 210 -15.97 -14.55 23.33
CA HIS A 210 -16.05 -14.83 24.75
C HIS A 210 -16.43 -16.31 24.84
N VAL A 211 -15.39 -17.13 24.90
CA VAL A 211 -15.29 -18.38 25.66
C VAL A 211 -16.63 -18.87 26.21
N LEU A 212 -17.13 -19.95 25.60
CA LEU A 212 -18.01 -20.97 26.18
C LEU A 212 -19.04 -20.44 27.18
N ASN A 213 -20.29 -20.25 26.74
CA ASN A 213 -21.42 -20.47 27.63
C ASN A 213 -21.74 -21.97 27.56
N PRO A 214 -21.23 -22.85 28.46
CA PRO A 214 -21.83 -24.15 28.61
C PRO A 214 -23.21 -23.91 29.22
N THR A 215 -24.22 -23.88 28.36
CA THR A 215 -25.59 -24.17 28.77
C THR A 215 -25.57 -25.47 29.56
N TYR A 216 -25.64 -25.35 30.87
CA TYR A 216 -26.14 -26.40 31.74
C TYR A 216 -27.29 -25.78 32.55
N PRO A 217 -28.53 -26.21 32.36
CA PRO A 217 -29.54 -26.05 33.38
C PRO A 217 -29.36 -27.20 34.39
N PRO A 218 -29.47 -26.91 35.69
CA PRO A 218 -30.38 -27.69 36.48
C PRO A 218 -31.13 -26.81 37.50
N ASP A 219 -32.33 -27.25 37.84
CA ASP A 219 -33.08 -26.87 39.04
C ASP A 219 -33.73 -25.48 39.02
N VAL A 220 -34.98 -25.38 38.52
CA VAL A 220 -36.25 -25.55 39.28
C VAL A 220 -37.39 -25.86 38.31
#